data_AF-A0A0A9W4N0-F1
#
_entry.id   AF-A0A0A9W4N0-F1
#
_cell.length_a   1.000
_cell.length_b   1.000
_cell.length_c   1.000
_cell.angle_alpha   90.00
_cell.angle_beta   90.00
_cell.angle_gamma   90.00
#
_symmetry.space_group_name_H-M   'P 1'
#
loop_
_entity.id
_entity.type
_entity.pdbx_description
1 polymer ?
#
loop_
_entity_poly.entity_id
_entity_poly.type
_entity_poly.pdbx_seq_one_letter_code
_entity_poly.pdbx_strand_id
1 'polypeptide(L)'
;MAAPHPQGEGAYRCIYDALHNGGEVSADCVGYVNAHATGTIGDAIELQAIIRALRANSQSGNTPLFISSSKGALGHLLGAAGSVEAAIALLALKHQRAPPTANLT
;
A
#
# COMPACT_ATOMS: atom_id res chain seq x y z
N MET A 1 -1.92 -19.43 4.78
CA MET A 1 -2.56 -18.24 4.18
C MET A 1 -3.41 -18.71 3.01
N ALA A 2 -4.65 -18.25 2.89
CA ALA A 2 -5.42 -18.43 1.66
C ALA A 2 -4.81 -17.53 0.57
N ALA A 3 -4.70 -18.03 -0.65
CA ALA A 3 -4.23 -17.22 -1.77
C ALA A 3 -5.18 -16.03 -1.98
N PRO A 4 -4.66 -14.82 -2.25
CA PRO A 4 -5.52 -13.68 -2.56
C PRO A 4 -6.36 -13.97 -3.80
N HIS A 5 -7.50 -13.28 -3.92
CA HIS A 5 -8.29 -13.33 -5.15
C HIS A 5 -7.38 -13.03 -6.36
N PRO A 6 -7.49 -13.72 -7.50
CA PRO A 6 -6.58 -13.55 -8.64
C PRO A 6 -6.46 -12.11 -9.16
N GLN A 7 -7.52 -11.31 -8.96
CA GLN A 7 -7.58 -9.90 -9.34
C GLN A 7 -7.39 -8.92 -8.17
N GLY A 8 -7.03 -9.41 -6.98
CA GLY A 8 -6.82 -8.58 -5.80
C GLY A 8 -8.10 -7.92 -5.27
N GLU A 9 -9.27 -8.50 -5.54
CA GLU A 9 -10.58 -7.88 -5.27
C GLU A 9 -10.75 -7.48 -3.79
N GLY A 10 -10.34 -8.35 -2.87
CA GLY A 10 -10.39 -8.05 -1.44
C GLY A 10 -9.52 -6.84 -1.06
N ALA A 11 -8.31 -6.73 -1.62
CA ALA A 11 -7.44 -5.60 -1.36
C ALA A 11 -7.99 -4.30 -1.97
N TYR A 12 -8.50 -4.36 -3.20
CA TYR A 12 -9.14 -3.22 -3.86
C TYR A 12 -10.33 -2.70 -3.04
N ARG A 13 -11.24 -3.59 -2.63
CA ARG A 13 -12.41 -3.21 -1.83
C ARG A 13 -12.00 -2.65 -0.48
N CYS A 14 -11.02 -3.26 0.18
CA CYS A 14 -10.49 -2.76 1.44
C CYS A 14 -9.96 -1.31 1.32
N ILE A 15 -9.18 -1.02 0.27
CA ILE A 15 -8.66 0.33 0.02
C ILE A 15 -9.81 1.30 -0.28
N TYR A 16 -10.74 0.91 -1.15
CA TYR A 16 -11.91 1.73 -1.50
C TYR A 16 -12.77 2.06 -0.28
N ASP A 17 -13.11 1.05 0.53
CA ASP A 17 -13.91 1.21 1.74
C ASP A 17 -13.17 2.06 2.78
N ALA A 18 -11.84 1.93 2.90
CA ALA A 18 -11.05 2.77 3.80
C ALA A 18 -11.06 4.25 3.41
N LEU A 19 -10.99 4.56 2.11
CA LEU A 19 -11.10 5.94 1.62
C LEU A 19 -12.49 6.53 1.88
N HIS A 20 -13.54 5.74 1.65
CA HIS A 20 -14.91 6.14 1.92
C HIS A 20 -15.14 6.38 3.43
N ASN A 21 -14.78 5.42 4.27
CA ASN A 21 -14.95 5.49 5.72
C ASN A 21 -14.06 6.57 6.37
N GLY A 22 -12.95 6.95 5.73
CA GLY A 22 -12.02 7.99 6.19
C GLY A 22 -12.52 9.42 5.97
N GLY A 23 -13.77 9.62 5.55
CA GLY A 23 -14.34 10.94 5.23
C GLY A 23 -14.30 11.27 3.75
N GLU A 24 -14.53 10.26 2.89
CA GLU A 24 -14.55 10.40 1.42
C GLU A 24 -13.26 10.99 0.85
N VAL A 25 -12.12 10.49 1.33
CA VAL A 25 -10.80 10.93 0.86
C VAL A 25 -10.64 10.58 -0.62
N SER A 26 -10.33 11.58 -1.44
CA SER A 26 -10.08 11.37 -2.85
C SER A 26 -8.81 10.53 -3.07
N ALA A 27 -8.89 9.56 -3.98
CA ALA A 27 -7.82 8.60 -4.25
C ALA A 27 -6.49 9.23 -4.67
N ASP A 28 -6.54 10.36 -5.38
CA ASP A 28 -5.39 11.16 -5.82
C ASP A 28 -4.70 11.92 -4.65
N CYS A 29 -5.38 12.10 -3.51
CA CYS A 29 -4.77 12.64 -2.30
C CYS A 29 -3.82 11.65 -1.60
N VAL A 30 -3.89 10.35 -1.95
CA VAL A 30 -2.96 9.35 -1.41
C VAL A 30 -1.63 9.43 -2.14
N GLY A 31 -0.62 9.96 -1.45
CA GLY A 31 0.74 10.09 -1.96
C GLY A 31 1.67 8.92 -1.63
N TYR A 32 1.31 8.07 -0.65
CA TYR A 32 2.18 7.01 -0.17
C TYR A 32 1.41 5.76 0.28
N VAL A 33 1.94 4.58 -0.03
CA VAL A 33 1.48 3.28 0.45
C VAL A 33 2.66 2.49 1.03
N ASN A 34 2.53 2.04 2.28
CA ASN A 34 3.38 0.98 2.84
C ASN A 34 2.69 -0.36 2.56
N ALA A 35 3.20 -1.11 1.58
CA ALA A 35 2.54 -2.29 1.04
C ALA A 35 2.72 -3.54 1.92
N HIS A 36 1.82 -4.50 1.75
CA HIS A 36 1.94 -5.82 2.35
C HIS A 36 3.15 -6.57 1.78
N ALA A 37 3.38 -6.54 0.47
CA ALA A 37 4.62 -6.92 -0.23
C ALA A 37 5.44 -8.01 0.49
N THR A 38 4.95 -9.24 0.38
CA THR A 38 5.49 -10.42 1.09
C THR A 38 6.64 -11.08 0.37
N GLY A 39 7.03 -10.58 -0.82
CA GLY A 39 8.02 -11.21 -1.68
C GLY A 39 7.47 -12.45 -2.38
N THR A 40 6.15 -12.52 -2.58
CA THR A 40 5.48 -13.67 -3.20
C THR A 40 4.79 -13.27 -4.51
N ILE A 41 4.22 -14.24 -5.21
CA ILE A 41 3.39 -14.00 -6.40
C ILE A 41 2.22 -13.02 -6.13
N GLY A 42 1.83 -12.86 -4.86
CA GLY A 42 0.78 -11.94 -4.44
C GLY A 42 1.15 -10.46 -4.60
N ASP A 43 2.44 -10.12 -4.69
CA ASP A 43 2.89 -8.72 -4.74
C ASP A 43 2.43 -8.03 -6.05
N ALA A 44 2.42 -8.76 -7.17
CA ALA A 44 1.87 -8.26 -8.43
C ALA A 44 0.36 -8.03 -8.36
N ILE A 45 -0.36 -8.93 -7.67
CA ILE A 45 -1.81 -8.83 -7.45
C ILE A 45 -2.14 -7.64 -6.53
N GLU A 46 -1.35 -7.46 -5.48
CA GLU A 46 -1.47 -6.32 -4.57
C GLU A 46 -1.25 -5.00 -5.30
N LEU A 47 -0.17 -4.90 -6.09
CA LEU A 47 0.12 -3.70 -6.86
C LEU A 47 -1.01 -3.34 -7.83
N GLN A 48 -1.58 -4.34 -8.52
CA GLN A 48 -2.73 -4.13 -9.40
C GLN A 48 -3.94 -3.60 -8.63
N ALA A 49 -4.23 -4.16 -7.45
CA ALA A 49 -5.33 -3.68 -6.60
C ALA A 49 -5.11 -2.22 -6.14
N ILE A 50 -3.88 -1.87 -5.74
CA ILE A 50 -3.50 -0.50 -5.36
C ILE A 50 -3.68 0.46 -6.52
N ILE A 51 -3.16 0.14 -7.71
CA ILE A 51 -3.29 0.99 -8.90
C ILE A 51 -4.76 1.19 -9.27
N ARG A 52 -5.55 0.11 -9.26
CA ARG A 52 -6.97 0.18 -9.56
C ARG A 52 -7.75 1.02 -8.55
N ALA A 53 -7.40 0.96 -7.27
CA ALA A 53 -8.06 1.75 -6.23
C ALA A 53 -7.63 3.23 -6.24
N LEU A 54 -6.33 3.50 -6.41
CA LEU A 54 -5.77 4.84 -6.17
C LEU A 54 -5.53 5.65 -7.43
N ARG A 55 -5.48 5.02 -8.61
CA ARG A 55 -5.07 5.68 -9.86
C ARG A 55 -6.01 5.45 -11.04
N ALA A 56 -7.07 4.66 -10.90
CA ALA A 56 -8.03 4.42 -11.99
C ALA A 56 -8.63 5.69 -12.61
N ASN A 57 -8.84 6.74 -11.80
CA ASN A 57 -9.44 8.00 -12.25
C ASN A 57 -8.44 9.18 -12.29
N SER A 58 -7.14 8.90 -12.17
CA SER A 58 -6.12 9.96 -12.10
C SER A 58 -5.94 10.61 -13.47
N GLN A 59 -6.78 11.61 -13.80
CA GLN A 59 -6.56 12.48 -14.96
C GLN A 59 -5.32 13.36 -14.78
N SER A 60 -4.88 13.55 -13.53
CA SER A 60 -3.61 14.17 -13.19
C SER A 60 -2.50 13.14 -13.29
N GLY A 61 -1.79 13.12 -14.41
CA GLY A 61 -0.53 12.40 -14.57
C GLY A 61 0.63 12.98 -13.74
N ASN A 62 0.37 13.95 -12.83
CA ASN A 62 1.42 14.74 -12.18
C ASN A 62 1.74 14.34 -10.73
N THR A 63 0.89 13.59 -10.03
CA THR A 63 1.17 13.23 -8.63
C THR A 63 1.69 11.80 -8.51
N PRO A 64 3.00 11.59 -8.24
CA PRO A 64 3.56 10.26 -8.09
C PRO A 64 2.92 9.54 -6.89
N LEU A 65 2.68 8.23 -7.03
CA LEU A 65 2.36 7.34 -5.91
C LEU A 65 3.65 6.68 -5.46
N PHE A 66 4.09 6.96 -4.23
CA PHE A 66 5.22 6.26 -3.64
C PHE A 66 4.75 4.98 -2.96
N ILE A 67 5.41 3.86 -3.26
CA ILE A 67 5.10 2.56 -2.66
C ILE A 67 6.40 1.99 -2.09
N SER A 68 6.37 1.56 -0.83
CA SER A 68 7.49 0.85 -0.22
C SER A 68 7.03 -0.34 0.63
N SER A 69 7.96 -1.15 1.13
CA SER A 69 7.69 -2.22 2.10
C SER A 69 8.76 -2.30 3.16
N SER A 70 8.33 -2.37 4.42
CA SER A 70 9.22 -2.58 5.56
C SER A 70 9.67 -4.01 5.75
N LYS A 71 8.97 -4.99 5.13
CA LYS A 71 9.27 -6.42 5.34
C LYS A 71 10.63 -6.83 4.77
N GLY A 72 11.13 -6.13 3.75
CA GLY A 72 12.48 -6.36 3.23
C GLY A 72 13.58 -6.08 4.27
N ALA A 73 13.34 -5.14 5.20
CA ALA A 73 14.29 -4.77 6.24
C ALA A 73 14.03 -5.47 7.59
N LEU A 74 12.75 -5.68 7.94
CA LEU A 74 12.32 -6.16 9.27
C LEU A 74 11.86 -7.61 9.28
N GLY A 75 11.70 -8.25 8.12
CA GLY A 75 10.99 -9.51 7.97
C GLY A 75 9.48 -9.38 8.15
N HIS A 76 8.76 -10.49 8.01
CA HIS A 76 7.32 -10.52 8.24
C HIS A 76 7.01 -10.76 9.72
N LEU A 77 6.67 -9.68 10.44
CA LEU A 77 6.43 -9.70 11.88
C LEU A 77 5.07 -10.34 12.31
N LEU A 78 4.46 -11.16 11.44
CA LEU A 78 3.20 -11.88 11.67
C LEU A 78 2.13 -10.97 12.29
N GLY A 79 1.65 -11.29 13.50
CA GLY A 79 0.60 -10.54 14.19
C GLY A 79 0.95 -9.06 14.48
N ALA A 80 2.23 -8.70 14.50
CA ALA A 80 2.68 -7.33 14.71
C ALA A 80 2.84 -6.52 13.41
N ALA A 81 2.73 -7.15 12.24
CA ALA A 81 2.99 -6.52 10.95
C ALA A 81 2.13 -5.25 10.75
N GLY A 82 0.84 -5.34 11.01
CA GLY A 82 -0.08 -4.19 10.84
C GLY A 82 0.28 -2.98 11.70
N SER A 83 0.59 -3.19 13.00
CA SER A 83 0.97 -2.10 13.90
C SER A 83 2.30 -1.44 13.52
N VAL A 84 3.28 -2.24 13.08
CA VAL A 84 4.59 -1.72 12.66
C VAL A 84 4.47 -0.97 11.34
N GLU A 85 3.69 -1.49 10.39
CA GLU A 85 3.46 -0.83 9.11
C GLU A 85 2.70 0.49 9.25
N ALA A 86 1.71 0.55 10.17
CA ALA A 86 1.02 1.78 10.52
C ALA A 86 1.96 2.81 11.16
N ALA A 87 2.82 2.40 12.09
CA ALA A 87 3.82 3.28 12.69
C ALA A 87 4.79 3.85 11.62
N ILE A 88 5.20 3.04 10.66
CA ILE A 88 6.06 3.47 9.54
C ILE A 88 5.32 4.46 8.64
N ALA A 89 4.05 4.25 8.33
CA ALA A 89 3.24 5.20 7.57
C ALA A 89 3.10 6.55 8.30
N LEU A 90 2.88 6.53 9.62
CA LEU A 90 2.85 7.74 10.44
C LEU A 90 4.19 8.46 10.46
N LEU A 91 5.30 7.72 10.55
CA LEU A 91 6.65 8.31 10.46
C LEU A 91 6.91 8.91 9.07
N ALA A 92 6.45 8.26 8.00
CA ALA A 92 6.57 8.80 6.65
C ALA A 92 5.81 10.13 6.50
N LEU A 93 4.61 10.23 7.07
CA LEU A 93 3.85 11.49 7.15
C LEU A 93 4.57 12.53 8.02
N LYS A 94 5.03 12.16 9.21
CA LYS A 94 5.75 13.08 10.12
C LYS A 94 7.00 13.67 9.48
N HIS A 95 7.76 12.85 8.74
CA HIS A 95 9.02 13.23 8.13
C HIS A 95 8.88 13.70 6.68
N GLN A 96 7.67 13.66 6.12
CA GLN A 96 7.38 14.01 4.72
C GLN A 96 8.30 13.26 3.72
N ARG A 97 8.59 11.98 4.01
CA ARG A 97 9.50 11.14 3.24
C ARG A 97 9.04 9.69 3.24
N ALA A 98 8.95 9.10 2.06
CA ALA A 98 8.77 7.66 1.93
C ALA A 98 10.09 6.95 2.30
N PRO A 99 10.06 5.90 3.14
CA PRO A 99 11.24 5.09 3.41
C PRO A 99 11.62 4.25 2.17
N PRO A 100 12.89 3.86 2.02
CA PRO A 100 13.30 2.95 0.97
C PRO A 100 12.83 1.51 1.24
N THR A 101 12.65 0.73 0.19
CA THR A 101 12.46 -0.73 0.28
C THR A 101 13.83 -1.40 0.23
N ALA A 102 14.16 -2.18 1.25
CA ALA A 102 15.38 -2.99 1.26
C ALA A 102 15.27 -4.17 0.29
N ASN A 103 16.40 -4.58 -0.31
CA ASN A 103 16.52 -5.71 -1.24
C ASN A 103 15.70 -5.58 -2.54
N LEU A 104 15.37 -4.34 -2.94
CA LEU A 104 14.81 -4.05 -4.26
C LEU A 104 15.97 -3.88 -5.27
N THR A 105 16.08 -4.80 -6.23
CA THR A 105 17.11 -4.79 -7.29
C THR A 105 16.52 -4.49 -8.64
#